data_AF-A0A5C1QQL3-F1
#
_entry.id   AF-A0A5C1QQL3-F1
#
_cell.length_a   1.000
_cell.length_b   1.000
_cell.length_c   1.000
_cell.angle_alpha   90.00
_cell.angle_beta   90.00
_cell.angle_gamma   90.00
#
_symmetry.space_group_name_H-M   'P 1'
#
loop_
_entity.id
_entity.type
_entity.pdbx_description
1 polymer ?
#
loop_
_entity_poly.entity_id
_entity_poly.type
_entity_poly.pdbx_seq_one_letter_code
_entity_poly.pdbx_strand_id
1 'polypeptide(L)'
;MSRRYRYFFYFLLLALASRLFGSGQEEKNLDMSWMGQTERWAEKSLGDSPSLTIGTHGCALTSAAMVLQYYGIKTNPSKLNNWLLKNNGYEKGWDDEDGDYLGRVRMNWEVPVLGFDEIQEFKRYDFRSESADLPLIRSYIDKGFPVIAEVLRPGNIPHFIVLTGYKGEEFLIKDPLNRKTKTLGEGYNISDEYGSGAGRNIYGIRVFIPQ
;
A
#
# COMPACT_ATOMS: atom_id res chain seq x y z
N MET A 1 -49.52 73.50 -2.08
CA MET A 1 -48.12 73.47 -1.60
C MET A 1 -47.79 72.04 -1.19
N SER A 2 -47.21 71.21 -2.08
CA SER A 2 -45.75 70.95 -2.25
C SER A 2 -45.17 70.19 -1.03
N ARG A 3 -44.52 69.01 -1.10
CA ARG A 3 -43.63 68.38 -2.08
C ARG A 3 -43.41 66.90 -1.65
N ARG A 4 -43.54 65.92 -2.55
CA ARG A 4 -42.49 65.16 -3.31
C ARG A 4 -41.75 64.03 -2.56
N TYR A 5 -42.03 62.82 -3.06
CA TYR A 5 -41.22 61.60 -3.24
C TYR A 5 -39.75 61.57 -2.81
N ARG A 6 -39.33 60.42 -2.25
CA ARG A 6 -38.08 59.75 -2.62
C ARG A 6 -38.07 58.27 -2.22
N TYR A 7 -38.22 57.40 -3.23
CA TYR A 7 -37.89 55.98 -3.15
C TYR A 7 -36.36 55.83 -3.03
N PHE A 8 -35.89 55.12 -2.01
CA PHE A 8 -34.49 54.71 -1.89
C PHE A 8 -34.37 53.27 -2.40
N PHE A 9 -33.89 53.12 -3.62
CA PHE A 9 -33.41 51.84 -4.15
C PHE A 9 -32.11 51.48 -3.44
N TYR A 10 -32.12 50.43 -2.61
CA TYR A 10 -30.90 49.78 -2.15
C TYR A 10 -30.46 48.77 -3.22
N PHE A 11 -29.54 49.19 -4.08
CA PHE A 11 -28.71 48.26 -4.86
C PHE A 11 -27.62 47.72 -3.93
N LEU A 12 -27.87 46.57 -3.30
CA LEU A 12 -26.83 45.80 -2.62
C LEU A 12 -26.04 45.04 -3.69
N LEU A 13 -24.86 45.56 -4.04
CA LEU A 13 -23.85 44.86 -4.83
C LEU A 13 -23.37 43.62 -4.05
N LEU A 14 -23.91 42.45 -4.39
CA LEU A 14 -23.31 41.17 -4.06
C LEU A 14 -22.01 41.03 -4.87
N ALA A 15 -20.88 41.36 -4.25
CA ALA A 15 -19.58 40.99 -4.77
C ALA A 15 -19.47 39.45 -4.73
N LEU A 16 -19.69 38.80 -5.88
CA LEU A 16 -19.29 37.42 -6.10
C LEU A 16 -17.76 37.37 -6.04
N ALA A 17 -17.20 37.03 -4.89
CA ALA A 17 -15.84 36.54 -4.82
C ALA A 17 -15.83 35.11 -5.40
N SER A 18 -15.74 35.00 -6.71
CA SER A 18 -15.39 33.75 -7.38
C SER A 18 -13.98 33.38 -6.95
N ARG A 19 -13.89 32.53 -5.91
CA ARG A 19 -12.65 31.78 -5.65
C ARG A 19 -12.38 30.96 -6.90
N LEU A 20 -11.33 31.33 -7.62
CA LEU A 20 -10.67 30.47 -8.58
C LEU A 20 -10.17 29.26 -7.79
N PHE A 21 -11.01 28.23 -7.67
CA PHE A 21 -10.55 26.89 -7.33
C PHE A 21 -9.69 26.46 -8.51
N GLY A 22 -8.38 26.64 -8.39
CA GLY A 22 -7.45 25.86 -9.20
C GLY A 22 -7.76 24.40 -8.93
N SER A 23 -8.37 23.73 -9.90
CA SER A 23 -8.80 22.33 -9.84
C SER A 23 -7.60 21.39 -9.97
N GLY A 24 -6.54 21.64 -9.19
CA GLY A 24 -5.49 20.66 -9.00
C GLY A 24 -6.11 19.50 -8.23
N GLN A 25 -6.24 18.34 -8.89
CA GLN A 25 -6.55 17.10 -8.19
C GLN A 25 -5.50 16.91 -7.09
N GLU A 26 -5.94 16.58 -5.88
CA GLU A 26 -5.05 16.29 -4.77
C GLU A 26 -4.06 15.19 -5.17
N GLU A 27 -2.77 15.43 -4.96
CA GLU A 27 -1.73 14.47 -5.31
C GLU A 27 -0.67 14.37 -4.22
N LYS A 28 -0.20 13.14 -4.01
CA LYS A 28 0.93 12.83 -3.16
C LYS A 28 1.69 11.67 -3.78
N ASN A 29 3.01 11.74 -3.81
CA ASN A 29 3.86 10.65 -4.25
C ASN A 29 5.12 10.59 -3.39
N LEU A 30 5.34 9.45 -2.75
CA LEU A 30 6.53 9.14 -1.98
C LEU A 30 7.62 8.65 -2.94
N ASP A 31 8.77 9.33 -2.93
CA ASP A 31 9.89 8.97 -3.79
C ASP A 31 10.55 7.67 -3.30
N MET A 32 10.03 6.56 -3.80
CA MET A 32 10.47 5.22 -3.44
C MET A 32 11.06 4.50 -4.65
N SER A 33 12.21 3.87 -4.42
CA SER A 33 12.84 2.96 -5.39
C SER A 33 12.08 1.65 -5.52
N TRP A 34 11.89 1.20 -6.77
CA TRP A 34 11.23 -0.07 -7.05
C TRP A 34 12.19 -1.26 -6.90
N MET A 35 11.68 -2.38 -6.40
CA MET A 35 12.35 -3.68 -6.42
C MET A 35 11.38 -4.75 -6.94
N GLY A 36 11.86 -5.62 -7.82
CA GLY A 36 11.08 -6.74 -8.35
C GLY A 36 11.40 -8.04 -7.64
N GLN A 37 10.41 -8.89 -7.39
CA GLN A 37 10.67 -10.20 -6.78
C GLN A 37 11.42 -11.15 -7.75
N THR A 38 11.27 -10.94 -9.06
CA THR A 38 11.89 -11.73 -10.15
C THR A 38 13.26 -11.20 -10.61
N GLU A 39 13.88 -10.31 -9.83
CA GLU A 39 15.23 -9.78 -10.10
C GLU A 39 16.33 -10.81 -9.71
N ARG A 40 17.58 -10.37 -9.55
CA ARG A 40 18.76 -11.22 -9.23
C ARG A 40 18.67 -12.18 -8.03
N TRP A 41 17.60 -12.11 -7.25
CA TRP A 41 17.32 -12.97 -6.10
C TRP A 41 16.17 -13.96 -6.34
N ALA A 42 15.60 -13.99 -7.55
CA ALA A 42 14.41 -14.79 -7.89
C ALA A 42 14.57 -16.27 -7.52
N GLU A 43 15.75 -16.85 -7.78
CA GLU A 43 16.02 -18.29 -7.57
C GLU A 43 16.38 -18.64 -6.11
N LYS A 44 16.46 -17.66 -5.21
CA LYS A 44 16.74 -17.96 -3.80
C LYS A 44 15.49 -18.48 -3.11
N SER A 45 15.66 -19.49 -2.25
CA SER A 45 14.60 -19.97 -1.37
C SER A 45 13.97 -18.83 -0.57
N LEU A 46 12.65 -18.84 -0.47
CA LEU A 46 11.89 -17.91 0.36
C LEU A 46 11.79 -18.49 1.77
N GLY A 47 12.26 -17.75 2.77
CA GLY A 47 12.37 -18.28 4.13
C GLY A 47 13.13 -19.59 4.17
N ASP A 48 12.61 -20.55 4.92
CA ASP A 48 13.11 -21.91 5.07
C ASP A 48 12.48 -22.91 4.07
N SER A 49 11.72 -22.42 3.10
CA SER A 49 11.02 -23.27 2.14
C SER A 49 11.98 -24.09 1.27
N PRO A 50 11.76 -25.41 1.12
CA PRO A 50 12.53 -26.23 0.19
C PRO A 50 12.10 -26.06 -1.27
N SER A 51 10.90 -25.53 -1.53
CA SER A 51 10.28 -25.52 -2.86
C SER A 51 9.87 -24.13 -3.35
N LEU A 52 9.66 -23.15 -2.46
CA LEU A 52 9.30 -21.80 -2.84
C LEU A 52 10.52 -20.90 -2.92
N THR A 53 10.49 -20.00 -3.90
CA THR A 53 11.53 -19.02 -4.13
C THR A 53 11.01 -17.60 -3.98
N ILE A 54 11.91 -16.64 -3.80
CA ILE A 54 11.54 -15.21 -3.77
C ILE A 54 10.85 -14.82 -5.08
N GLY A 55 11.30 -15.35 -6.23
CA GLY A 55 10.73 -15.07 -7.54
C GLY A 55 9.29 -15.53 -7.70
N THR A 56 8.92 -16.65 -7.06
CA THR A 56 7.58 -17.24 -7.19
C THR A 56 6.59 -16.72 -6.15
N HIS A 57 7.03 -16.51 -4.89
CA HIS A 57 6.14 -16.23 -3.76
C HIS A 57 6.59 -15.04 -2.87
N GLY A 58 7.60 -14.28 -3.29
CA GLY A 58 8.23 -13.23 -2.48
C GLY A 58 7.58 -11.85 -2.51
N CYS A 59 6.30 -11.72 -2.87
CA CYS A 59 5.63 -10.42 -3.03
C CYS A 59 5.57 -9.62 -1.71
N ALA A 60 5.22 -10.29 -0.60
CA ALA A 60 5.21 -9.69 0.74
C ALA A 60 6.61 -9.24 1.17
N LEU A 61 7.59 -10.14 1.05
CA LEU A 61 9.00 -9.89 1.37
C LEU A 61 9.56 -8.71 0.55
N THR A 62 9.27 -8.67 -0.74
CA THR A 62 9.79 -7.63 -1.64
C THR A 62 9.14 -6.29 -1.37
N SER A 63 7.84 -6.28 -1.10
CA SER A 63 7.12 -5.07 -0.67
C SER A 63 7.68 -4.52 0.64
N ALA A 64 7.91 -5.38 1.63
CA ALA A 64 8.55 -4.99 2.89
C ALA A 64 9.96 -4.44 2.65
N ALA A 65 10.78 -5.10 1.82
CA ALA A 65 12.12 -4.61 1.50
C ALA A 65 12.13 -3.23 0.83
N MET A 66 11.14 -2.91 -0.02
CA MET A 66 10.99 -1.57 -0.60
C MET A 66 10.68 -0.52 0.49
N VAL A 67 9.74 -0.80 1.39
CA VAL A 67 9.37 0.12 2.47
C VAL A 67 10.50 0.31 3.47
N LEU A 68 11.19 -0.75 3.88
CA LEU A 68 12.33 -0.66 4.78
C LEU A 68 13.48 0.14 4.13
N GLN A 69 13.75 -0.06 2.84
CA GLN A 69 14.73 0.76 2.12
C GLN A 69 14.34 2.24 2.07
N TYR A 70 13.05 2.53 1.89
CA TYR A 70 12.55 3.91 1.91
C TYR A 70 12.83 4.61 3.25
N TYR A 71 12.77 3.88 4.37
CA TYR A 71 13.15 4.38 5.68
C TYR A 71 14.66 4.40 5.96
N GLY A 72 15.51 4.15 4.95
CA GLY A 72 16.97 4.23 5.07
C GLY A 72 17.67 2.91 5.42
N ILE A 73 16.92 1.83 5.69
CA ILE A 73 17.49 0.52 6.00
C ILE A 73 18.13 -0.06 4.73
N LYS A 74 19.42 -0.38 4.78
CA LYS A 74 20.20 -0.87 3.62
C LYS A 74 19.91 -2.33 3.25
N THR A 75 18.68 -2.60 2.85
CA THR A 75 18.18 -3.95 2.53
C THR A 75 17.75 -4.11 1.07
N ASN A 76 17.45 -5.34 0.69
CA ASN A 76 16.79 -5.79 -0.54
C ASN A 76 16.11 -7.14 -0.23
N PRO A 77 15.32 -7.74 -1.13
CA PRO A 77 14.57 -8.95 -0.80
C PRO A 77 15.46 -10.09 -0.31
N SER A 78 16.61 -10.33 -0.95
CA SER A 78 17.55 -11.35 -0.48
C SER A 78 18.17 -11.04 0.89
N LYS A 79 18.52 -9.77 1.17
CA LYS A 79 19.10 -9.38 2.46
C LYS A 79 18.07 -9.51 3.58
N LEU A 80 16.86 -9.04 3.33
CA LEU A 80 15.74 -9.13 4.27
C LEU A 80 15.37 -10.60 4.55
N ASN A 81 15.29 -11.44 3.51
CA ASN A 81 15.02 -12.88 3.66
C ASN A 81 16.02 -13.56 4.60
N ASN A 82 17.31 -13.31 4.37
CA ASN A 82 18.37 -13.87 5.21
C ASN A 82 18.35 -13.31 6.64
N TRP A 83 18.00 -12.04 6.80
CA TRP A 83 17.89 -11.43 8.11
C TRP A 83 16.69 -12.00 8.89
N LEU A 84 15.53 -12.15 8.25
CA LEU A 84 14.34 -12.77 8.85
C LEU A 84 14.62 -14.21 9.28
N LEU A 85 15.25 -15.03 8.44
CA LEU A 85 15.67 -16.39 8.79
C LEU A 85 16.50 -16.45 10.09
N LYS A 86 17.44 -15.52 10.27
CA LYS A 86 18.29 -15.45 11.46
C LYS A 86 17.58 -14.96 12.71
N ASN A 87 16.45 -14.27 12.55
CA ASN A 87 15.72 -13.61 13.64
C ASN A 87 14.31 -14.21 13.86
N ASN A 88 14.09 -15.47 13.45
CA ASN A 88 12.78 -16.14 13.55
C ASN A 88 11.64 -15.33 12.90
N GLY A 89 11.94 -14.65 11.80
CA GLY A 89 11.04 -13.78 11.03
C GLY A 89 10.06 -14.52 10.12
N TYR A 90 10.01 -15.84 10.21
CA TYR A 90 9.04 -16.69 9.51
C TYR A 90 8.31 -17.54 10.55
N GLU A 91 6.99 -17.64 10.39
CA GLU A 91 6.17 -18.52 11.23
C GLU A 91 6.60 -19.97 10.98
N LYS A 92 6.95 -20.69 12.06
CA LYS A 92 7.27 -22.13 12.00
C LYS A 92 5.97 -22.92 11.86
N GLY A 93 5.92 -23.87 10.91
CA GLY A 93 4.86 -24.88 10.85
C GLY A 93 3.66 -24.53 9.98
N TRP A 94 3.84 -24.55 8.66
CA TRP A 94 2.72 -24.80 7.73
C TRP A 94 2.91 -26.14 6.99
N ASP A 95 3.67 -27.05 7.60
CA ASP A 95 3.46 -28.47 7.39
C ASP A 95 2.17 -28.78 8.16
N ASP A 96 1.15 -29.27 7.48
CA ASP A 96 0.04 -29.89 8.18
C ASP A 96 0.52 -31.10 9.00
N GLU A 97 -0.35 -31.68 9.83
CA GLU A 97 -0.02 -32.86 10.65
C GLU A 97 0.46 -34.08 9.81
N ASP A 98 0.32 -33.99 8.48
CA ASP A 98 0.72 -35.00 7.49
C ASP A 98 2.06 -34.68 6.77
N GLY A 99 2.70 -33.54 7.08
CA GLY A 99 4.01 -33.18 6.54
C GLY A 99 3.98 -32.58 5.13
N ASP A 100 2.82 -32.18 4.62
CA ASP A 100 2.70 -31.50 3.34
C ASP A 100 2.92 -30.00 3.53
N TYR A 101 4.05 -29.52 2.99
CA TYR A 101 4.32 -28.10 2.89
C TYR A 101 3.23 -27.45 2.00
N LEU A 102 2.25 -26.77 2.59
CA LEU A 102 1.08 -26.19 1.88
C LEU A 102 1.43 -25.05 0.89
N GLY A 103 2.70 -24.91 0.52
CA GLY A 103 3.18 -23.94 -0.46
C GLY A 103 3.05 -22.50 0.02
N ARG A 104 3.15 -22.25 1.33
CA ARG A 104 3.03 -20.89 1.89
C ARG A 104 4.13 -20.59 2.91
N VAL A 105 4.94 -19.58 2.59
CA VAL A 105 5.84 -18.94 3.56
C VAL A 105 5.13 -17.72 4.15
N ARG A 106 5.01 -17.65 5.47
CA ARG A 106 4.44 -16.49 6.16
C ARG A 106 5.53 -15.71 6.87
N MET A 107 5.79 -14.51 6.34
CA MET A 107 6.66 -13.54 7.00
C MET A 107 5.95 -12.99 8.23
N ASN A 108 6.64 -13.01 9.36
CA ASN A 108 6.20 -12.32 10.57
C ASN A 108 6.49 -10.82 10.43
N TRP A 109 5.42 -10.02 10.32
CA TRP A 109 5.49 -8.58 10.09
C TRP A 109 5.96 -7.78 11.31
N GLU A 110 5.89 -8.34 12.52
CA GLU A 110 6.32 -7.65 13.74
C GLU A 110 7.84 -7.74 13.95
N VAL A 111 8.48 -8.78 13.41
CA VAL A 111 9.92 -9.00 13.61
C VAL A 111 10.80 -7.84 13.11
N PRO A 112 10.52 -7.20 11.95
CA PRO A 112 11.21 -5.97 11.56
C PRO A 112 11.15 -4.83 12.59
N VAL A 113 10.05 -4.67 13.34
CA VAL A 113 9.93 -3.63 14.37
C VAL A 113 10.89 -3.87 15.53
N LEU A 114 11.10 -5.13 15.89
CA LEU A 114 11.99 -5.51 16.99
C LEU A 114 13.48 -5.45 16.62
N GLY A 115 13.79 -5.35 15.32
CA GLY A 115 15.14 -5.57 14.82
C GLY A 115 15.72 -4.44 13.96
N PHE A 116 14.92 -3.44 13.59
CA PHE A 116 15.38 -2.23 12.92
C PHE A 116 14.95 -1.02 13.74
N ASP A 117 15.92 -0.27 14.25
CA ASP A 117 15.69 0.91 15.09
C ASP A 117 14.89 1.98 14.33
N GLU A 118 14.98 2.02 13.00
CA GLU A 118 14.23 2.97 12.16
C GLU A 118 12.71 2.76 12.22
N ILE A 119 12.23 1.61 12.70
CA ILE A 119 10.80 1.26 12.77
C ILE A 119 10.32 1.32 14.22
N GLN A 120 9.37 2.20 14.50
CA GLN A 120 8.76 2.33 15.83
C GLN A 120 7.62 1.35 16.06
N GLU A 121 6.75 1.17 15.06
CA GLU A 121 5.51 0.40 15.22
C GLU A 121 5.11 -0.30 13.92
N PHE A 122 4.37 -1.40 14.07
CA PHE A 122 3.67 -2.07 12.98
C PHE A 122 2.16 -2.03 13.21
N LYS A 123 1.41 -1.69 12.15
CA LYS A 123 -0.06 -1.77 12.13
C LYS A 123 -0.55 -2.69 11.02
N ARG A 124 -1.60 -3.44 11.31
CA ARG A 124 -2.33 -4.29 10.36
C ARG A 124 -3.82 -3.96 10.40
N TYR A 125 -4.43 -3.90 9.23
CA TYR A 125 -5.87 -3.77 9.05
C TYR A 125 -6.33 -4.77 7.99
N ASP A 126 -7.41 -5.50 8.24
CA ASP A 126 -7.97 -6.49 7.32
C ASP A 126 -9.37 -6.03 6.87
N PHE A 127 -9.63 -6.05 5.57
CA PHE A 127 -10.85 -5.55 4.93
C PHE A 127 -11.54 -6.65 4.10
N ARG A 128 -11.45 -7.92 4.52
CA ARG A 128 -11.98 -9.04 3.71
C ARG A 128 -13.51 -9.05 3.64
N SER A 129 -14.17 -8.48 4.63
CA SER A 129 -15.64 -8.47 4.80
C SER A 129 -16.27 -7.08 4.59
N GLU A 130 -15.47 -6.06 4.29
CA GLU A 130 -15.93 -4.68 4.15
C GLU A 130 -15.06 -3.91 3.14
N SER A 131 -15.49 -2.73 2.72
CA SER A 131 -14.66 -1.89 1.85
C SER A 131 -13.43 -1.38 2.61
N ALA A 132 -12.29 -1.30 1.91
CA ALA A 132 -11.08 -0.73 2.50
C ALA A 132 -11.29 0.73 2.93
N ASP A 133 -10.77 1.08 4.11
CA ASP A 133 -10.79 2.45 4.63
C ASP A 133 -9.79 3.33 3.86
N LEU A 134 -10.26 3.91 2.75
CA LEU A 134 -9.44 4.76 1.89
C LEU A 134 -8.95 6.04 2.60
N PRO A 135 -9.77 6.74 3.42
CA PRO A 135 -9.28 7.84 4.25
C PRO A 135 -8.13 7.45 5.17
N LEU A 136 -8.21 6.29 5.84
CA LEU A 136 -7.12 5.79 6.68
C LEU A 136 -5.84 5.55 5.86
N ILE A 137 -5.94 4.90 4.71
CA ILE A 137 -4.80 4.65 3.81
C ILE A 137 -4.15 5.97 3.38
N ARG A 138 -4.95 6.96 2.98
CA ARG A 138 -4.45 8.29 2.62
C ARG A 138 -3.75 8.96 3.80
N SER A 139 -4.33 8.88 5.00
CA SER A 139 -3.73 9.48 6.19
C SER A 139 -2.33 8.95 6.50
N TYR A 140 -2.04 7.68 6.17
CA TYR A 140 -0.69 7.13 6.29
C TYR A 140 0.24 7.69 5.21
N ILE A 141 -0.20 7.72 3.97
CA ILE A 141 0.58 8.26 2.84
C ILE A 141 0.88 9.75 3.05
N ASP A 142 -0.05 10.52 3.60
CA ASP A 142 0.11 11.95 3.89
C ASP A 142 1.20 12.21 4.94
N LYS A 143 1.28 11.33 5.94
CA LYS A 143 2.35 11.30 6.95
C LYS A 143 3.70 10.84 6.38
N GLY A 144 3.74 10.41 5.12
CA GLY A 144 4.95 9.89 4.48
C GLY A 144 5.17 8.40 4.73
N PHE A 145 4.15 7.65 5.15
CA PHE A 145 4.28 6.23 5.43
C PHE A 145 3.71 5.43 4.26
N PRO A 146 4.57 4.74 3.47
CA PRO A 146 4.08 3.87 2.41
C PRO A 146 3.26 2.72 2.99
N VAL A 147 2.21 2.32 2.26
CA VAL A 147 1.26 1.31 2.74
C VAL A 147 1.43 0.04 1.91
N ILE A 148 1.71 -1.10 2.55
CA ILE A 148 1.75 -2.39 1.87
C ILE A 148 0.32 -2.94 1.80
N ALA A 149 -0.23 -3.07 0.60
CA ALA A 149 -1.60 -3.53 0.37
C ALA A 149 -1.64 -4.99 -0.09
N GLU A 150 -2.56 -5.77 0.48
CA GLU A 150 -2.98 -7.06 -0.03
C GLU A 150 -4.08 -6.87 -1.07
N VAL A 151 -3.87 -7.47 -2.23
CA VAL A 151 -4.75 -7.39 -3.40
C VAL A 151 -4.92 -8.79 -3.99
N LEU A 152 -5.88 -8.96 -4.90
CA LEU A 152 -6.05 -10.21 -5.64
C LEU A 152 -5.65 -10.04 -7.10
N ARG A 153 -4.82 -10.97 -7.59
CA ARG A 153 -4.56 -11.14 -9.01
C ARG A 153 -5.65 -12.01 -9.67
N PRO A 154 -5.74 -12.03 -11.01
CA PRO A 154 -6.64 -12.94 -11.72
C PRO A 154 -6.55 -14.38 -11.17
N GLY A 155 -7.71 -15.02 -10.97
CA GLY A 155 -7.81 -16.33 -10.32
C GLY A 155 -7.84 -16.29 -8.79
N ASN A 156 -8.13 -15.12 -8.19
CA ASN A 156 -8.20 -14.93 -6.73
C ASN A 156 -6.91 -15.28 -5.99
N ILE A 157 -5.77 -15.04 -6.65
CA ILE A 157 -4.44 -15.33 -6.10
C ILE A 157 -4.00 -14.13 -5.26
N PRO A 158 -3.78 -14.30 -3.94
CA PRO A 158 -3.30 -13.21 -3.09
C PRO A 158 -1.96 -12.65 -3.58
N HIS A 159 -1.81 -11.33 -3.46
CA HIS A 159 -0.60 -10.62 -3.84
C HIS A 159 -0.39 -9.38 -2.96
N PHE A 160 0.85 -8.92 -2.89
CA PHE A 160 1.22 -7.74 -2.12
C PHE A 160 1.92 -6.71 -3.00
N ILE A 161 1.49 -5.47 -2.86
CA ILE A 161 2.05 -4.29 -3.53
C ILE A 161 2.28 -3.18 -2.50
N VAL A 162 3.00 -2.13 -2.88
CA VAL A 162 3.18 -0.93 -2.05
C VAL A 162 2.42 0.23 -2.67
N LEU A 163 1.50 0.84 -1.92
CA LEU A 163 0.89 2.12 -2.25
C LEU A 163 1.87 3.23 -1.86
N THR A 164 2.27 4.05 -2.83
CA THR A 164 3.27 5.10 -2.63
C THR A 164 2.70 6.50 -2.76
N GLY A 165 1.40 6.64 -2.97
CA GLY A 165 0.83 7.93 -3.33
C GLY A 165 -0.57 7.80 -3.86
N TYR A 166 -1.11 8.93 -4.29
CA TYR A 166 -2.39 9.00 -5.00
C TYR A 166 -2.43 10.23 -5.90
N LYS A 167 -3.34 10.21 -6.87
CA LYS A 167 -3.71 11.35 -7.70
C LYS A 167 -5.22 11.33 -7.92
N GLY A 168 -5.92 12.33 -7.39
CA GLY A 168 -7.38 12.26 -7.29
C GLY A 168 -7.77 11.04 -6.46
N GLU A 169 -8.65 10.17 -6.96
CA GLU A 169 -9.09 8.93 -6.30
C GLU A 169 -8.16 7.71 -6.51
N GLU A 170 -7.26 7.77 -7.49
CA GLU A 170 -6.41 6.66 -7.89
C GLU A 170 -5.14 6.57 -7.03
N PHE A 171 -4.78 5.36 -6.60
CA PHE A 171 -3.54 5.13 -5.84
C PHE A 171 -2.37 4.83 -6.77
N LEU A 172 -1.21 5.42 -6.47
CA LEU A 172 0.06 5.10 -7.10
C LEU A 172 0.69 3.89 -6.41
N ILE A 173 1.28 2.97 -7.19
CA ILE A 173 1.78 1.70 -6.66
C ILE A 173 3.21 1.37 -7.11
N LYS A 174 3.84 0.48 -6.34
CA LYS A 174 4.99 -0.34 -6.74
C LYS A 174 4.59 -1.80 -6.62
N ASP A 175 4.50 -2.48 -7.76
CA ASP A 175 4.19 -3.90 -7.82
C ASP A 175 5.47 -4.74 -7.94
N PRO A 176 5.78 -5.64 -6.97
CA PRO A 176 6.94 -6.53 -7.05
C PRO A 176 7.01 -7.42 -8.29
N LEU A 177 5.89 -7.71 -8.94
CA LEU A 177 5.84 -8.54 -10.14
C LEU A 177 5.95 -7.73 -11.44
N ASN A 178 5.60 -6.45 -11.40
CA ASN A 178 5.54 -5.63 -12.60
C ASN A 178 5.93 -4.18 -12.35
N ARG A 179 7.15 -3.82 -12.77
CA ARG A 179 7.66 -2.44 -12.69
C ARG A 179 6.81 -1.42 -13.47
N LYS A 180 6.08 -1.87 -14.49
CA LYS A 180 5.34 -0.98 -15.41
C LYS A 180 4.00 -0.54 -14.84
N THR A 181 3.34 -1.34 -14.02
CA THR A 181 2.07 -0.98 -13.37
C THR A 181 2.32 0.21 -12.45
N LYS A 182 1.62 1.32 -12.69
CA LYS A 182 1.80 2.58 -11.95
C LYS A 182 0.66 2.87 -11.01
N THR A 183 -0.54 2.41 -11.33
CA THR A 183 -1.71 2.65 -10.49
C THR A 183 -2.40 1.37 -10.05
N LEU A 184 -3.19 1.48 -8.98
CA LEU A 184 -3.99 0.36 -8.51
C LEU A 184 -5.00 -0.07 -9.57
N GLY A 185 -5.75 0.88 -10.17
CA GLY A 185 -6.74 0.59 -11.19
C GLY A 185 -6.18 -0.02 -12.49
N GLU A 186 -4.91 0.22 -12.83
CA GLU A 186 -4.23 -0.44 -13.95
C GLU A 186 -3.99 -1.94 -13.70
N GLY A 187 -3.63 -2.30 -12.46
CA GLY A 187 -3.27 -3.68 -12.09
C GLY A 187 -4.39 -4.50 -11.45
N TYR A 188 -5.32 -3.83 -10.78
CA TYR A 188 -6.28 -4.41 -9.83
C TYR A 188 -7.61 -3.65 -9.92
N ASN A 189 -8.54 -4.15 -10.73
CA ASN A 189 -9.79 -3.46 -11.06
C ASN A 189 -11.04 -4.34 -10.94
N ILE A 190 -11.04 -5.28 -10.00
CA ILE A 190 -12.21 -6.12 -9.73
C ILE A 190 -13.42 -5.22 -9.51
N SER A 191 -14.47 -5.52 -10.26
CA SER A 191 -15.78 -4.92 -10.17
C SER A 191 -16.80 -6.05 -10.16
N ASP A 192 -17.52 -6.20 -9.05
CA ASP A 192 -18.50 -7.25 -8.83
C ASP A 192 -19.71 -6.69 -8.07
N GLU A 193 -20.61 -7.57 -7.62
CA GLU A 193 -21.79 -7.19 -6.84
C GLU A 193 -21.46 -6.52 -5.50
N TYR A 194 -20.22 -6.66 -5.01
CA TYR A 194 -19.73 -6.07 -3.78
C TYR A 194 -19.03 -4.72 -3.99
N GLY A 195 -18.97 -4.22 -5.24
CA GLY A 195 -18.48 -2.89 -5.58
C GLY A 195 -17.32 -2.89 -6.57
N SER A 196 -16.63 -1.74 -6.68
CA SER A 196 -15.51 -1.54 -7.58
C SER A 196 -14.48 -0.54 -7.01
N GLY A 197 -13.38 -0.34 -7.73
CA GLY A 197 -12.34 0.63 -7.35
C GLY A 197 -11.49 0.19 -6.15
N ALA A 198 -10.72 1.14 -5.59
CA ALA A 198 -9.73 0.84 -4.55
C ALA A 198 -10.34 0.18 -3.30
N GLY A 199 -11.52 0.64 -2.88
CA GLY A 199 -12.24 0.09 -1.73
C GLY A 199 -12.56 -1.40 -1.87
N ARG A 200 -12.80 -1.87 -3.11
CA ARG A 200 -13.06 -3.28 -3.41
C ARG A 200 -11.79 -4.11 -3.60
N ASN A 201 -10.72 -3.49 -4.09
CA ASN A 201 -9.51 -4.18 -4.55
C ASN A 201 -8.43 -4.33 -3.48
N ILE A 202 -8.54 -3.61 -2.35
CA ILE A 202 -7.63 -3.72 -1.21
C ILE A 202 -8.28 -4.58 -0.12
N TYR A 203 -7.68 -5.73 0.19
CA TYR A 203 -8.20 -6.72 1.14
C TYR A 203 -7.62 -6.59 2.54
N GLY A 204 -6.57 -5.79 2.68
CA GLY A 204 -5.92 -5.50 3.94
C GLY A 204 -4.64 -4.72 3.73
N ILE A 205 -4.15 -4.04 4.76
CA ILE A 205 -2.94 -3.23 4.71
C ILE A 205 -2.00 -3.54 5.86
N ARG A 206 -0.71 -3.32 5.61
CA ARG A 206 0.40 -3.45 6.53
C ARG A 206 1.18 -2.15 6.48
N VAL A 207 1.41 -1.55 7.64
CA VAL A 207 2.07 -0.25 7.74
C VAL A 207 3.18 -0.35 8.77
N PHE A 208 4.41 -0.08 8.32
CA PHE A 208 5.54 0.17 9.19
C PHE A 208 5.59 1.67 9.48
N ILE A 209 5.54 2.04 10.75
CA ILE A 209 5.60 3.42 11.22
C ILE A 209 7.05 3.68 11.66
N PRO A 210 7.75 4.65 11.05
CA PRO A 210 9.12 4.99 11.43
C PRO A 210 9.14 5.81 12.73
N GLN A 211 10.33 5.94 13.34
CA GLN A 211 10.56 6.87 14.47
C GLN A 211 10.38 8.35 14.10
#